data_AF-A0A853HX78-F1
#
_entry.id   AF-A0A853HX78-F1
#
_cell.length_a   1.000
_cell.length_b   1.000
_cell.length_c   1.000
_cell.angle_alpha   90.00
_cell.angle_beta   90.00
_cell.angle_gamma   90.00
#
_symmetry.space_group_name_H-M   'P 1'
#
loop_
_entity.id
_entity.type
_entity.pdbx_description
1 polymer ?
#
loop_
_entity_poly.entity_id
_entity_poly.type
_entity_poly.pdbx_seq_one_letter_code
_entity_poly.pdbx_strand_id
1 'polypeptide(L)' 'MKKVIFFLLLTGLPIAGCSQNTINNESQFISEVVTEEAASTCTEWAAEDKVPSDSVNKYVNECVAYLIGERDEPAYL' A
#
# COMPACT_ATOMS: atom_id res chain seq x y z
N MET A 1 5.31 -22.03 -3.60
CA MET A 1 4.47 -21.38 -4.63
C MET A 1 3.07 -21.20 -4.06
N LYS A 2 2.81 -20.05 -3.41
CA LYS A 2 1.53 -19.78 -2.74
C LYS A 2 0.69 -18.90 -3.67
N LYS A 3 -0.49 -19.39 -4.05
CA LYS A 3 -1.38 -18.77 -5.03
C LYS A 3 -2.04 -17.53 -4.41
N VAL A 4 -1.79 -16.36 -4.99
CA VAL A 4 -2.49 -15.11 -4.65
C VAL A 4 -3.83 -15.13 -5.38
N ILE A 5 -4.92 -15.26 -4.64
CA ILE A 5 -6.28 -15.17 -5.18
C ILE A 5 -6.59 -13.68 -5.34
N PHE A 6 -6.60 -13.23 -6.59
CA PHE A 6 -6.96 -11.87 -6.97
C PHE A 6 -8.48 -11.72 -6.92
N PHE A 7 -9.01 -11.17 -5.82
CA PHE A 7 -10.44 -10.93 -5.67
C PHE A 7 -10.80 -9.61 -6.38
N LEU A 8 -11.17 -9.72 -7.65
CA LEU A 8 -11.82 -8.67 -8.43
C LEU A 8 -13.24 -8.45 -7.89
N LEU A 9 -13.46 -7.38 -7.14
CA LEU A 9 -14.78 -6.85 -6.83
C LEU A 9 -14.97 -5.49 -7.54
N LEU A 10 -15.23 -5.58 -8.83
CA LEU A 10 -15.91 -4.52 -9.59
C LEU A 10 -17.42 -4.72 -9.43
N THR A 11 -18.09 -3.90 -8.63
CA THR A 11 -19.52 -3.57 -8.84
C THR A 11 -19.88 -2.24 -8.18
N GLY A 12 -20.24 -1.23 -9.00
CA GLY A 12 -21.11 -0.12 -8.55
C GLY A 12 -20.79 1.28 -9.08
N LEU A 13 -21.37 1.65 -10.24
CA LEU A 13 -21.48 2.99 -10.88
C LEU A 13 -22.10 4.08 -9.95
N PRO A 14 -22.05 5.43 -10.22
CA PRO A 14 -21.98 6.06 -11.54
C PRO A 14 -21.07 7.30 -11.73
N ILE A 15 -20.91 7.63 -13.00
CA ILE A 15 -20.25 8.79 -13.60
C ILE A 15 -21.03 10.06 -13.22
N ALA A 16 -20.46 10.95 -12.41
CA ALA A 16 -21.02 12.27 -12.16
C ALA A 16 -19.92 13.32 -12.00
N GLY A 17 -19.82 14.22 -12.99
CA GLY A 17 -19.20 15.54 -12.85
C GLY A 17 -17.67 15.57 -12.83
N CYS A 18 -17.07 15.84 -13.99
CA CYS A 18 -15.69 16.31 -14.10
C CYS A 18 -15.52 17.63 -13.32
N SER A 19 -15.16 17.57 -12.05
CA SER A 19 -14.57 18.67 -11.32
C SER A 19 -13.09 18.37 -11.17
N GLN A 20 -12.27 19.06 -11.97
CA GLN A 20 -10.82 18.94 -11.96
C GLN A 20 -10.19 19.36 -10.62
N ASN A 21 -10.99 19.86 -9.67
CA ASN A 21 -10.60 20.19 -8.31
C ASN A 21 -10.95 19.11 -7.27
N THR A 22 -11.78 18.12 -7.64
CA THR A 22 -12.14 16.98 -6.77
C THR A 22 -11.13 15.84 -6.93
N ILE A 23 -10.60 15.66 -8.15
CA ILE A 23 -9.62 14.61 -8.48
C ILE A 23 -8.35 14.72 -7.63
N ASN A 24 -7.90 15.94 -7.29
CA ASN A 24 -6.71 16.11 -6.45
C ASN A 24 -6.96 15.67 -5.00
N ASN A 25 -8.13 15.97 -4.43
CA ASN A 25 -8.47 15.55 -3.07
C ASN A 25 -8.77 14.05 -2.99
N GLU A 26 -9.47 13.49 -3.97
CA GLU A 26 -9.72 12.05 -4.03
C GLU A 26 -8.44 11.26 -4.29
N SER A 27 -7.56 11.76 -5.15
CA SER A 27 -6.25 11.12 -5.41
C SER A 27 -5.34 11.20 -4.19
N GLN A 28 -5.35 12.29 -3.43
CA GLN A 28 -4.61 12.39 -2.16
C GLN A 28 -5.20 11.47 -1.11
N PHE A 29 -6.52 11.42 -0.96
CA PHE A 29 -7.20 10.52 -0.03
C PHE A 29 -6.95 9.05 -0.35
N ILE A 30 -7.03 8.66 -1.63
CA ILE A 30 -6.70 7.30 -2.06
C ILE A 30 -5.21 7.01 -1.80
N SER A 31 -4.32 7.96 -2.05
CA SER A 31 -2.89 7.80 -1.76
C SER A 31 -2.63 7.63 -0.26
N GLU A 32 -3.29 8.39 0.60
CA GLU A 32 -3.15 8.29 2.06
C GLU A 32 -3.68 6.96 2.57
N VAL A 33 -4.89 6.55 2.17
CA VAL A 33 -5.49 5.27 2.57
C VAL A 33 -4.64 4.08 2.11
N VAL A 34 -4.17 4.09 0.87
CA VAL A 34 -3.29 3.03 0.34
C VAL A 34 -1.96 2.99 1.09
N THR A 35 -1.42 4.14 1.48
CA THR A 35 -0.18 4.24 2.26
C THR A 35 -0.38 3.70 3.68
N GLU A 36 -1.51 4.00 4.33
CA GLU A 36 -1.83 3.49 5.67
C GLU A 36 -2.05 1.96 5.67
N GLU A 37 -2.80 1.43 4.71
CA GLU A 37 -3.01 -0.02 4.58
C GLU A 37 -1.70 -0.77 4.29
N ALA A 38 -0.85 -0.21 3.43
CA ALA A 38 0.48 -0.73 3.17
C ALA A 38 1.35 -0.69 4.44
N ALA A 39 1.32 0.40 5.21
CA ALA A 39 2.10 0.53 6.44
C ALA A 39 1.65 -0.48 7.51
N SER A 40 0.35 -0.72 7.65
CA SER A 40 -0.18 -1.76 8.55
C SER A 40 0.32 -3.14 8.14
N THR A 41 0.17 -3.50 6.86
CA THR A 41 0.63 -4.78 6.31
C THR A 41 2.14 -4.97 6.54
N CYS A 42 2.94 -3.96 6.23
CA CYS A 42 4.39 -4.02 6.39
C CYS A 42 4.83 -4.09 7.86
N THR A 43 4.04 -3.53 8.79
CA THR A 43 4.30 -3.65 10.22
C THR A 43 4.02 -5.08 10.71
N GLU A 44 2.96 -5.72 10.20
CA GLU A 44 2.67 -7.12 10.48
C GLU A 44 3.80 -8.03 9.96
N TRP A 45 4.27 -7.81 8.73
CA TRP A 45 5.39 -8.57 8.16
C TRP A 45 6.69 -8.36 8.94
N ALA A 46 6.98 -7.14 9.36
CA ALA A 46 8.14 -6.87 10.21
C ALA A 46 8.10 -7.67 11.53
N ALA A 47 6.91 -7.86 12.10
CA ALA A 47 6.73 -8.65 13.31
C ALA A 47 6.88 -10.16 13.04
N GLU A 48 6.32 -10.67 11.94
CA GLU A 48 6.45 -12.08 11.52
C GLU A 48 7.91 -12.46 11.21
N ASP A 49 8.63 -11.57 10.52
CA ASP A 49 10.04 -11.72 10.16
C ASP A 49 11.00 -11.46 11.33
N LYS A 50 10.46 -11.02 12.47
CA LYS A 50 11.22 -10.70 13.69
C LYS A 50 12.30 -9.64 13.41
N VAL A 51 11.94 -8.63 12.62
CA VAL A 51 12.82 -7.50 12.31
C VAL A 51 13.25 -6.83 13.62
N PRO A 52 14.55 -6.57 13.84
CA PRO A 52 15.04 -5.86 15.00
C PRO A 52 14.38 -4.49 15.15
N SER A 53 14.06 -4.08 16.38
CA SER A 53 13.30 -2.86 16.66
C SER A 53 13.96 -1.57 16.15
N ASP A 54 15.29 -1.55 16.08
CA ASP A 54 16.10 -0.48 15.49
C ASP A 54 16.02 -0.43 13.95
N SER A 55 15.56 -1.51 13.31
CA SER A 55 15.42 -1.67 11.86
C SER A 55 13.96 -1.67 11.36
N VAL A 56 12.96 -1.79 12.24
CA VAL A 56 11.52 -1.86 11.87
C VAL A 56 11.09 -0.67 11.01
N ASN A 57 11.42 0.57 11.41
CA ASN A 57 11.02 1.75 10.63
C ASN A 57 11.62 1.76 9.22
N LYS A 58 12.86 1.28 9.07
CA LYS A 58 13.49 1.15 7.76
C LYS A 58 12.77 0.08 6.93
N TYR A 59 12.53 -1.10 7.51
CA TYR A 59 11.80 -2.18 6.86
C TYR A 59 10.41 -1.73 6.38
N VAL A 60 9.62 -1.11 7.26
CA VAL A 60 8.25 -0.66 6.94
C VAL A 60 8.28 0.35 5.80
N ASN A 61 9.17 1.33 5.82
CA ASN A 61 9.26 2.34 4.76
C ASN A 61 9.69 1.76 3.40
N GLU A 62 10.59 0.78 3.38
CA GLU A 62 11.00 0.11 2.13
C GLU A 62 9.91 -0.82 1.61
N CYS A 63 9.21 -1.52 2.49
CA CYS A 63 8.05 -2.35 2.15
C CYS A 63 6.87 -1.52 1.62
N VAL A 64 6.53 -0.41 2.26
CA VAL A 64 5.46 0.49 1.79
C VAL A 64 5.78 0.99 0.38
N ALA A 65 7.01 1.48 0.16
CA ALA A 65 7.43 1.97 -1.14
C ALA A 65 7.38 0.89 -2.23
N TYR A 66 7.67 -0.36 -1.90
CA TYR A 66 7.50 -1.49 -2.82
C TYR A 66 6.02 -1.75 -3.13
N LEU A 67 5.16 -1.82 -2.11
CA LEU A 67 3.73 -2.12 -2.28
C LEU A 67 2.98 -1.05 -3.08
N ILE A 68 3.38 0.23 -2.96
CA ILE A 68 2.79 1.33 -3.74
C ILE A 68 3.49 1.55 -5.10
N GLY A 69 4.49 0.74 -5.43
CA GLY A 69 5.19 0.80 -6.71
C GLY A 69 6.16 1.98 -6.89
N GLU A 70 6.55 2.64 -5.79
CA GLU A 70 7.57 3.69 -5.80
C GLU A 70 9.00 3.13 -5.88
N ARG A 71 9.21 1.85 -5.51
CA ARG A 71 10.52 1.17 -5.55
C ARG A 71 10.40 -0.30 -5.94
N ASP A 72 11.50 -0.85 -6.48
CA ASP A 72 11.65 -2.29 -6.71
C ASP A 72 11.75 -3.08 -5.38
N GLU A 73 11.52 -4.39 -5.45
CA GLU A 73 11.61 -5.30 -4.30
C GLU A 73 13.01 -5.24 -3.66
N PRO A 74 13.14 -4.79 -2.40
CA PRO A 74 14.42 -4.77 -1.70
C PRO A 74 14.86 -6.20 -1.39
N ALA A 75 16.17 -6.48 -1.49
CA ALA A 75 16.76 -7.82 -1.41
C ALA A 75 16.58 -8.59 -0.09
N TYR A 76 15.88 -7.99 0.89
CA TYR A 76 15.66 -8.53 2.21
C TYR A 76 14.16 -8.68 2.57
N LEU A 77 13.26 -8.26 1.68
CA LEU A 77 11.85 -8.69 1.66
C LEU A 77 11.74 -10.01 0.87
#